data_AF-A0A3M2HKD5-F1
#
_entry.id   AF-A0A3M2HKD5-F1
#
_cell.length_a   1.000
_cell.length_b   1.000
_cell.length_c   1.000
_cell.angle_alpha   90.00
_cell.angle_beta   90.00
_cell.angle_gamma   90.00
#
_symmetry.space_group_name_H-M   'P 1'
#
loop_
_entity.id
_entity.type
_entity.pdbx_description
1 polymer ?
#
loop_
_entity_poly.entity_id
_entity_poly.type
_entity_poly.pdbx_seq_one_letter_code
_entity_poly.pdbx_strand_id
1 'polypeptide(L)'
;MTFVNEFIPAEDVEKYGLKEIDKHFIVGGTNARDWTIDRERDIYLRNVANGREDWRNQTKWTFYWRGEELTLHLDLLESTGEKPEDPSWSHWRLVRINGSYGLPEHLKTQKDEILETLQEALLVYGDFGVYTSGAEYNQESSVTLDIAEECVL
;
A
#
# COMPACT_ATOMS: atom_id res chain seq x y z
N MET A 1 12.13 4.40 -10.81
CA MET A 1 11.39 4.66 -9.56
C MET A 1 10.68 5.99 -9.72
N THR A 2 9.37 5.97 -10.01
CA THR A 2 8.58 7.18 -10.26
C THR A 2 7.40 7.33 -9.30
N PHE A 3 7.30 6.47 -8.28
CA PHE A 3 6.32 6.64 -7.21
C PHE A 3 6.55 7.94 -6.45
N VAL A 4 5.46 8.63 -6.16
CA VAL A 4 5.44 9.84 -5.36
C VAL A 4 4.29 9.77 -4.36
N ASN A 5 4.57 10.16 -3.12
CA ASN A 5 3.52 10.42 -2.14
C ASN A 5 2.93 11.79 -2.43
N GLU A 6 1.65 11.85 -2.76
CA GLU A 6 0.95 13.11 -2.94
C GLU A 6 -0.47 13.06 -2.35
N PHE A 7 -1.02 14.24 -2.10
CA PHE A 7 -2.44 14.35 -1.77
C PHE A 7 -3.26 14.11 -3.03
N ILE A 8 -4.31 13.31 -2.90
CA ILE A 8 -5.16 12.92 -4.01
C ILE A 8 -5.92 14.15 -4.53
N PRO A 9 -5.68 14.59 -5.79
CA PRO A 9 -6.44 15.70 -6.35
C PRO A 9 -7.88 15.28 -6.67
N ALA A 10 -8.80 16.24 -6.66
CA ALA A 10 -10.23 15.97 -6.83
C ALA A 10 -10.56 15.28 -8.18
N GLU A 11 -9.81 15.61 -9.24
CA GLU A 11 -9.97 15.00 -10.57
C GLU A 11 -9.69 13.49 -10.54
N ASP A 12 -8.65 13.09 -9.80
CA ASP A 12 -8.28 11.69 -9.63
C ASP A 12 -9.26 10.93 -8.74
N VAL A 13 -9.83 11.60 -7.72
CA VAL A 13 -10.91 11.04 -6.89
C VAL A 13 -12.10 10.61 -7.76
N GLU A 14 -12.43 11.40 -8.79
CA GLU A 14 -13.49 11.08 -9.73
C GLU A 14 -13.04 10.04 -10.78
N LYS A 15 -11.82 10.18 -11.33
CA LYS A 15 -11.25 9.25 -12.33
C LYS A 15 -11.24 7.80 -11.82
N TYR A 16 -10.76 7.59 -10.59
CA TYR A 16 -10.64 6.26 -10.00
C TYR A 16 -11.83 5.87 -9.12
N GLY A 17 -12.90 6.67 -9.09
CA GLY A 17 -14.10 6.33 -8.32
C GLY A 17 -13.84 6.15 -6.82
N LEU A 18 -12.84 6.84 -6.25
CA LEU A 18 -12.35 6.61 -4.89
C LEU A 18 -13.46 6.73 -3.82
N LYS A 19 -14.44 7.60 -4.07
CA LYS A 19 -15.62 7.77 -3.20
C LYS A 19 -16.46 6.49 -3.08
N GLU A 20 -16.51 5.64 -4.10
CA GLU A 20 -17.20 4.36 -4.03
C GLU A 20 -16.37 3.35 -3.24
N ILE A 21 -15.05 3.32 -3.48
CA ILE A 21 -14.11 2.49 -2.73
C ILE A 21 -14.21 2.80 -1.23
N ASP A 22 -14.16 4.08 -0.82
CA ASP A 22 -14.29 4.49 0.58
C ASP A 22 -15.62 4.02 1.23
N LYS A 23 -16.71 3.89 0.45
CA LYS A 23 -17.99 3.35 0.95
C LYS A 23 -17.92 1.86 1.25
N HIS A 24 -17.00 1.11 0.65
CA HIS A 24 -16.78 -0.29 1.00
C HIS A 24 -16.02 -0.45 2.33
N PHE A 25 -15.31 0.58 2.78
CA PHE A 25 -14.46 0.56 3.98
C PHE A 25 -15.00 1.42 5.14
N ILE A 26 -16.29 1.29 5.45
CA ILE A 26 -16.96 2.10 6.51
C ILE A 26 -16.41 1.79 7.92
N VAL A 27 -16.09 0.52 8.20
CA VAL A 27 -15.57 0.10 9.51
C VAL A 27 -14.04 0.13 9.48
N GLY A 28 -13.44 1.04 10.26
CA GLY A 28 -11.99 1.23 10.29
C GLY A 28 -11.45 2.11 9.16
N GLY A 29 -12.32 2.69 8.34
CA GLY A 29 -11.94 3.56 7.23
C GLY A 29 -11.10 4.75 7.65
N THR A 30 -9.96 4.95 7.02
CA THR A 30 -9.04 6.05 7.28
C THR A 30 -9.47 7.35 6.60
N ASN A 31 -10.30 7.26 5.54
CA ASN A 31 -10.56 8.35 4.60
C ASN A 31 -9.23 8.98 4.12
N ALA A 32 -8.20 8.16 3.88
CA ALA A 32 -6.89 8.66 3.49
C ALA A 32 -7.01 9.60 2.28
N ARG A 33 -6.48 10.82 2.43
CA ARG A 33 -6.50 11.85 1.39
C ARG A 33 -5.18 11.92 0.64
N ASP A 34 -4.29 11.00 0.95
CA ASP A 34 -2.97 10.80 0.39
C ASP A 34 -2.87 9.38 -0.19
N TRP A 35 -1.96 9.23 -1.13
CA TRP A 35 -1.64 7.98 -1.78
C TRP A 35 -0.18 7.98 -2.26
N THR A 36 0.30 6.82 -2.67
CA THR A 36 1.57 6.67 -3.37
C THR A 36 1.26 6.29 -4.80
N ILE A 37 1.52 7.18 -5.75
CA ILE A 37 1.12 7.01 -7.16
C ILE A 37 2.33 7.07 -8.09
N ASP A 38 2.33 6.19 -9.09
CA ASP A 38 3.16 6.25 -10.29
C ASP A 38 2.24 6.56 -11.47
N ARG A 39 2.27 7.83 -11.91
CA ARG A 39 1.45 8.31 -13.03
C ARG A 39 1.91 7.77 -14.39
N GLU A 40 3.18 7.40 -14.53
CA GLU A 40 3.70 6.87 -15.80
C GLU A 40 3.16 5.48 -16.07
N ARG A 41 3.03 4.67 -15.02
CA ARG A 41 2.57 3.29 -15.09
C ARG A 41 1.08 3.14 -14.76
N ASP A 42 0.39 4.20 -14.36
CA ASP A 42 -1.01 4.20 -13.89
C ASP A 42 -1.18 3.19 -12.74
N ILE A 43 -0.35 3.34 -11.70
CA ILE A 43 -0.33 2.48 -10.50
C ILE A 43 -0.47 3.35 -9.26
N TYR A 44 -1.32 3.00 -8.32
CA TYR A 44 -1.36 3.69 -7.03
C TYR A 44 -1.56 2.72 -5.86
N LEU A 45 -1.07 3.11 -4.70
CA LEU A 45 -1.25 2.46 -3.41
C LEU A 45 -1.89 3.44 -2.43
N ARG A 46 -2.98 3.03 -1.78
CA ARG A 46 -3.72 3.87 -0.82
C ARG A 46 -4.15 3.05 0.40
N ASN A 47 -3.83 3.52 1.60
CA ASN A 47 -4.33 2.93 2.84
C ASN A 47 -5.79 3.35 3.04
N VAL A 48 -6.73 2.42 2.99
CA VAL A 48 -8.17 2.73 3.06
C VAL A 48 -8.79 2.39 4.41
N ALA A 49 -8.21 1.45 5.18
CA ALA A 49 -8.71 1.13 6.51
C ALA A 49 -7.60 0.59 7.41
N ASN A 50 -7.67 0.97 8.68
CA ASN A 50 -6.82 0.41 9.73
C ASN A 50 -7.68 -0.39 10.71
N GLY A 51 -7.14 -1.51 11.18
CA GLY A 51 -7.72 -2.27 12.27
C GLY A 51 -7.67 -1.49 13.58
N ARG A 52 -8.52 -1.89 14.53
CA ARG A 52 -8.68 -1.20 15.81
C ARG A 52 -8.04 -1.99 16.94
N GLU A 53 -7.55 -1.27 17.95
CA GLU A 53 -7.07 -1.84 19.22
C GLU A 53 -6.00 -2.93 19.02
N ASP A 54 -6.30 -4.19 19.36
CA ASP A 54 -5.41 -5.35 19.18
C ASP A 54 -5.09 -5.68 17.72
N TRP A 55 -5.85 -5.13 16.77
CA TRP A 55 -5.66 -5.35 15.33
C TRP A 55 -5.09 -4.13 14.61
N ARG A 56 -4.45 -3.18 15.32
CA ARG A 56 -3.89 -1.96 14.70
C ARG A 56 -2.85 -2.23 13.62
N ASN A 57 -2.17 -3.37 13.71
CA ASN A 57 -1.22 -3.84 12.71
C ASN A 57 -1.92 -4.34 11.42
N GLN A 58 -3.20 -4.68 11.48
CA GLN A 58 -3.98 -5.08 10.30
C GLN A 58 -4.45 -3.86 9.53
N THR A 59 -3.98 -3.72 8.31
CA THR A 59 -4.28 -2.59 7.45
C THR A 59 -4.81 -3.07 6.11
N LYS A 60 -5.78 -2.36 5.57
CA LYS A 60 -6.38 -2.62 4.27
C LYS A 60 -5.98 -1.53 3.32
N TRP A 61 -5.56 -1.94 2.14
CA TRP A 61 -5.04 -1.07 1.11
C TRP A 61 -5.78 -1.31 -0.18
N THR A 62 -5.96 -0.25 -0.94
CA THR A 62 -6.33 -0.34 -2.35
C THR A 62 -5.07 -0.15 -3.16
N PHE A 63 -4.75 -1.17 -3.95
CA PHE A 63 -3.64 -1.18 -4.88
C PHE A 63 -4.19 -1.29 -6.28
N TYR A 64 -4.10 -0.21 -7.03
CA TYR A 64 -4.54 -0.19 -8.42
C TYR A 64 -3.34 -0.39 -9.32
N TRP A 65 -3.44 -1.36 -10.21
CA TRP A 65 -2.38 -1.81 -11.08
C TRP A 65 -2.82 -1.77 -12.54
N ARG A 66 -2.43 -0.73 -13.30
CA ARG A 66 -2.65 -0.68 -14.77
C ARG A 66 -4.09 -1.00 -15.21
N GLY A 67 -5.09 -0.53 -14.47
CA GLY A 67 -6.51 -0.84 -14.74
C GLY A 67 -7.16 -1.83 -13.77
N GLU A 68 -6.36 -2.52 -12.95
CA GLU A 68 -6.84 -3.58 -12.05
C GLU A 68 -6.86 -3.09 -10.60
N GLU A 69 -8.04 -3.02 -10.00
CA GLU A 69 -8.18 -2.70 -8.58
C GLU A 69 -8.00 -3.95 -7.72
N LEU A 70 -7.00 -3.93 -6.84
CA LEU A 70 -6.70 -4.99 -5.89
C LEU A 70 -6.86 -4.46 -4.46
N THR A 71 -7.75 -5.09 -3.70
CA THR A 71 -7.85 -4.85 -2.26
C THR A 71 -6.86 -5.74 -1.52
N LEU A 72 -5.82 -5.16 -0.94
CA LEU A 72 -4.81 -5.87 -0.18
C LEU A 72 -5.11 -5.81 1.32
N HIS A 73 -4.86 -6.93 2.00
CA HIS A 73 -4.78 -6.97 3.45
C HIS A 73 -3.32 -7.19 3.84
N LEU A 74 -2.73 -6.17 4.45
CA LEU A 74 -1.35 -6.17 4.93
C LEU A 74 -1.33 -6.12 6.46
N ASP A 75 -0.58 -7.03 7.06
CA ASP A 75 -0.23 -6.98 8.48
C ASP A 75 1.15 -6.34 8.61
N LEU A 76 1.24 -5.22 9.35
CA LEU A 76 2.52 -4.66 9.76
C LEU A 76 3.09 -5.51 10.90
N LEU A 77 4.11 -6.32 10.62
CA LEU A 77 4.71 -7.19 11.63
C LEU A 77 5.68 -6.41 12.52
N GLU A 78 6.54 -5.62 11.90
CA GLU A 78 7.55 -4.82 12.60
C GLU A 78 7.92 -3.61 11.74
N SER A 79 8.10 -2.45 12.36
CA SER A 79 8.75 -1.31 11.73
C SER A 79 9.74 -0.69 12.71
N THR A 80 10.81 -0.12 12.18
CA THR A 80 11.76 0.70 12.93
C THR A 80 11.87 2.08 12.28
N GLY A 81 12.40 3.03 13.03
CA GLY A 81 12.52 4.42 12.60
C GLY A 81 11.70 5.36 13.48
N GLU A 82 11.91 5.30 14.80
CA GLU A 82 11.32 6.27 15.74
C GLU A 82 11.79 7.71 15.46
N LYS A 83 12.91 7.86 14.72
CA LYS A 83 13.50 9.14 14.32
C LYS A 83 13.81 9.15 12.83
N PRO A 84 13.70 10.32 12.17
CA PRO A 84 13.95 10.47 10.74
C PRO A 84 15.42 10.20 10.33
N GLU A 85 16.35 10.23 11.27
CA GLU A 85 17.79 10.04 11.04
C GLU A 85 18.26 8.58 11.18
N ASP A 86 17.42 7.69 11.71
CA ASP A 86 17.75 6.27 11.86
C ASP A 86 17.40 5.48 10.58
N PRO A 87 18.16 4.41 10.25
CA PRO A 87 17.82 3.52 9.14
C PRO A 87 16.45 2.87 9.42
N SER A 88 15.46 3.25 8.61
CA SER A 88 14.09 2.78 8.74
C SER A 88 13.88 1.49 7.94
N TRP A 89 13.28 0.49 8.54
CA TRP A 89 12.84 -0.68 7.80
C TRP A 89 11.45 -1.08 8.24
N SER A 90 10.69 -1.64 7.31
CA SER A 90 9.31 -2.08 7.58
C SER A 90 9.11 -3.48 7.04
N HIS A 91 8.53 -4.33 7.87
CA HIS A 91 8.19 -5.69 7.54
C HIS A 91 6.68 -5.84 7.48
N TRP A 92 6.21 -6.00 6.26
CA TRP A 92 4.80 -6.19 5.94
C TRP A 92 4.57 -7.65 5.57
N ARG A 93 3.41 -8.17 5.95
CA ARG A 93 2.94 -9.47 5.50
C ARG A 93 1.67 -9.31 4.67
N LEU A 94 1.71 -9.80 3.44
CA LEU A 94 0.55 -9.90 2.57
C LEU A 94 -0.29 -11.12 2.94
N VAL A 95 -1.45 -10.85 3.55
CA VAL A 95 -2.35 -11.90 4.05
C VAL A 95 -3.42 -12.25 3.03
N ARG A 96 -4.01 -11.24 2.37
CA ARG A 96 -5.08 -11.46 1.37
C ARG A 96 -5.05 -10.44 0.25
N ILE A 97 -5.60 -10.86 -0.90
CA ILE A 97 -5.80 -10.03 -2.09
C ILE A 97 -7.25 -10.25 -2.57
N ASN A 98 -8.00 -9.16 -2.76
CA ASN A 98 -9.41 -9.19 -3.17
C ASN A 98 -10.30 -10.12 -2.33
N GLY A 99 -10.04 -10.18 -1.02
CA GLY A 99 -10.76 -11.06 -0.08
C GLY A 99 -10.43 -12.55 -0.22
N SER A 100 -9.62 -12.91 -1.22
CA SER A 100 -9.13 -14.26 -1.50
C SER A 100 -7.69 -14.41 -1.05
N TYR A 101 -7.23 -15.65 -1.04
CA TYR A 101 -5.86 -16.02 -0.72
C TYR A 101 -5.02 -16.15 -1.98
N GLY A 102 -5.00 -15.12 -2.83
CA GLY A 102 -4.23 -15.18 -4.07
C GLY A 102 -4.57 -14.11 -5.09
N LEU A 103 -3.70 -13.96 -6.07
CA LEU A 103 -3.93 -13.09 -7.23
C LEU A 103 -5.02 -13.69 -8.14
N PRO A 104 -5.82 -12.85 -8.81
CA PRO A 104 -6.72 -13.32 -9.84
C PRO A 104 -5.92 -13.97 -10.99
N GLU A 105 -6.50 -14.97 -11.65
CA GLU A 105 -5.77 -15.89 -12.55
C GLU A 105 -4.98 -15.19 -13.65
N HIS A 106 -5.51 -14.10 -14.20
CA HIS A 106 -4.85 -13.31 -15.26
C HIS A 106 -3.68 -12.46 -14.74
N LEU A 107 -3.60 -12.20 -13.44
CA LEU A 107 -2.49 -11.48 -12.80
C LEU A 107 -1.43 -12.41 -12.22
N LYS A 108 -1.71 -13.71 -12.06
CA LYS A 108 -0.72 -14.69 -11.58
C LYS A 108 0.54 -14.74 -12.45
N THR A 109 0.41 -14.52 -13.75
CA THR A 109 1.56 -14.43 -14.67
C THR A 109 2.43 -13.20 -14.42
N GLN A 110 1.86 -12.14 -13.85
CA GLN A 110 2.53 -10.88 -13.53
C GLN A 110 2.81 -10.74 -12.03
N LYS A 111 2.70 -11.83 -11.26
CA LYS A 111 2.79 -11.77 -9.79
C LYS A 111 4.09 -11.18 -9.28
N ASP A 112 5.23 -11.54 -9.88
CA ASP A 112 6.54 -11.02 -9.49
C ASP A 112 6.59 -9.50 -9.69
N GLU A 113 6.07 -9.02 -10.82
CA GLU A 113 6.04 -7.59 -11.12
C GLU A 113 5.12 -6.83 -10.14
N ILE A 114 3.93 -7.38 -9.86
CA ILE A 114 2.98 -6.80 -8.90
C ILE A 114 3.61 -6.72 -7.51
N LEU A 115 4.25 -7.80 -7.05
CA LEU A 115 4.89 -7.84 -5.74
C LEU A 115 6.07 -6.88 -5.66
N GLU A 116 6.95 -6.87 -6.67
CA GLU A 116 8.11 -5.98 -6.71
C GLU A 116 7.66 -4.53 -6.65
N THR A 117 6.67 -4.16 -7.45
CA THR A 117 6.18 -2.78 -7.46
C THR A 117 5.31 -2.45 -6.26
N LEU A 118 4.60 -3.40 -5.65
CA LEU A 118 3.97 -3.20 -4.34
C LEU A 118 5.03 -2.90 -3.29
N GLN A 119 6.15 -3.63 -3.30
CA GLN A 119 7.28 -3.38 -2.41
C GLN A 119 7.89 -1.99 -2.67
N GLU A 120 8.06 -1.59 -3.94
CA GLU A 120 8.50 -0.23 -4.29
C GLU A 120 7.52 0.85 -3.80
N ALA A 121 6.22 0.63 -3.94
CA ALA A 121 5.19 1.57 -3.48
C ALA A 121 5.18 1.69 -1.94
N LEU A 122 5.30 0.58 -1.22
CA LEU A 122 5.44 0.58 0.24
C LEU A 122 6.73 1.26 0.70
N LEU A 123 7.81 1.03 -0.02
CA LEU A 123 9.11 1.68 0.21
C LEU A 123 8.98 3.20 0.11
N VAL A 124 8.32 3.71 -0.94
CA VAL A 124 8.08 5.15 -1.09
C VAL A 124 7.07 5.68 -0.07
N TYR A 125 6.02 4.92 0.25
CA TYR A 125 5.06 5.29 1.29
C TYR A 125 5.76 5.53 2.64
N GLY A 126 6.72 4.68 3.01
CA GLY A 126 7.42 4.77 4.29
C GLY A 126 6.48 4.45 5.47
N ASP A 127 6.49 5.29 6.50
CA ASP A 127 5.66 5.08 7.70
C ASP A 127 4.37 5.94 7.69
N PHE A 128 4.39 7.11 7.02
CA PHE A 128 3.24 8.05 7.02
C PHE A 128 2.92 8.68 5.65
N GLY A 129 3.34 8.08 4.54
CA GLY A 129 3.04 8.57 3.19
C GLY A 129 3.52 10.00 2.97
N VAL A 130 2.59 10.92 2.72
CA VAL A 130 2.86 12.36 2.48
C VAL A 130 3.44 13.08 3.71
N TYR A 131 3.20 12.56 4.92
CA TYR A 131 3.71 13.15 6.17
C TYR A 131 5.09 12.61 6.57
N THR A 132 5.61 11.62 5.84
CA THR A 132 7.02 11.24 5.96
C THR A 132 7.84 12.47 5.57
N SER A 133 8.44 13.13 6.57
CA SER A 133 9.16 14.41 6.41
C SER A 133 10.07 14.34 5.20
N GLY A 134 9.67 15.06 4.15
CA GLY A 134 10.43 15.12 2.92
C GLY A 134 11.83 15.68 3.17
N ALA A 135 12.85 14.92 2.79
CA ALA A 135 13.96 15.38 1.94
C ALA A 135 15.22 14.51 2.07
N GLU A 136 15.30 13.59 3.02
CA GLU A 136 16.46 12.71 3.14
C GLU A 136 15.95 11.29 3.38
N TYR A 137 15.47 10.68 2.30
CA TYR A 137 15.30 9.22 2.26
C TYR A 137 16.70 8.64 2.49
N ASN A 138 16.99 8.22 3.74
CA ASN A 138 18.24 7.52 4.03
C ASN A 138 18.30 6.33 3.06
N GLN A 139 19.37 6.27 2.27
CA GLN A 139 19.65 5.22 1.28
C GLN A 139 19.65 3.80 1.87
N GLU A 140 19.52 3.69 3.19
CA GLU A 140 19.51 2.48 3.99
C GLU A 140 18.08 2.01 4.35
N SER A 141 17.03 2.68 3.86
CA SER A 141 15.66 2.29 4.16
C SER A 141 15.23 1.07 3.33
N SER A 142 14.71 0.04 3.98
CA SER A 142 14.37 -1.24 3.34
C SER A 142 12.97 -1.72 3.70
N VAL A 143 12.22 -2.20 2.72
CA VAL A 143 10.92 -2.85 2.94
C VAL A 143 11.04 -4.33 2.66
N THR A 144 10.58 -5.14 3.61
CA THR A 144 10.43 -6.58 3.45
C THR A 144 8.95 -6.91 3.34
N LEU A 145 8.58 -7.60 2.26
CA LEU A 145 7.22 -8.09 2.03
C LEU A 145 7.21 -9.62 2.10
N ASP A 146 6.63 -10.16 3.17
CA ASP A 146 6.38 -11.58 3.35
C ASP A 146 5.00 -11.94 2.79
N ILE A 147 4.85 -13.15 2.25
CA ILE A 147 3.57 -13.64 1.72
C ILE A 147 3.08 -14.70 2.70
N ALA A 148 1.86 -14.55 3.21
CA ALA A 148 1.29 -15.56 4.10
C ALA A 148 1.25 -16.92 3.39
N GLU A 149 1.60 -18.01 4.08
CA GLU A 149 1.68 -19.37 3.51
C GLU A 149 0.37 -19.83 2.86
N GLU A 150 -0.76 -19.28 3.31
CA GLU A 150 -2.09 -19.52 2.75
C GLU A 150 -2.36 -18.77 1.45
N CYS A 151 -1.58 -17.75 1.11
CA CYS A 151 -1.75 -16.91 -0.09
C CYS A 151 -1.06 -17.52 -1.32
N VAL A 152 -1.86 -18.00 -2.27
CA VAL A 152 -1.46 -18.62 -3.53
C VAL A 152 -1.37 -17.57 -4.64
N LEU A 153 -0.16 -17.07 -4.89
CA LEU A 153 0.15 -16.12 -5.97
C LEU A 153 0.44 -16.81 -7.31
#